data_AF-A0A940ZBC3-F1
#
_entry.id   AF-A0A940ZBC3-F1
#
_cell.length_a   1.000
_cell.length_b   1.000
_cell.length_c   1.000
_cell.angle_alpha   90.00
_cell.angle_beta   90.00
_cell.angle_gamma   90.00
#
_symmetry.space_group_name_H-M   'P 1'
#
loop_
_entity.id
_entity.type
_entity.pdbx_description
1 polymer ?
#
loop_
_entity_poly.entity_id
_entity_poly.type
_entity_poly.pdbx_seq_one_letter_code
_entity_poly.pdbx_strand_id
1 'polypeptide(L)'
;KYGLGMIRPLTPFLRGYVKRGYLKLADSIEGLARTIGVDAEGLAETIKAHNEFARTGVDAQFGKGENAYDRACGDGTHLPNPCLGPIQRAPFCAVAVLPTPLGTSLGLLTDAHAQVLDRSGRPISGLYACGNDQHSAVGGEYPGAGAELGLAMVFGYVAARHAAGADDPARPAVIGVQGAQAR
;
A
#
# COMPACT_ATOMS: atom_id res chain seq x y z
N LYS A 1 8.28 -17.60 11.91
CA LYS A 1 7.74 -16.51 12.76
C LYS A 1 6.98 -15.52 11.89
N TYR A 2 7.67 -14.83 10.97
CA TYR A 2 7.08 -13.84 10.07
C TYR A 2 6.42 -14.47 8.84
N GLY A 3 5.57 -13.69 8.17
CA GLY A 3 5.02 -14.02 6.86
C GLY A 3 5.95 -13.61 5.72
N LEU A 4 5.67 -14.07 4.50
CA LEU A 4 6.38 -13.69 3.28
C LEU A 4 5.40 -13.63 2.11
N GLY A 5 5.06 -12.42 1.68
CA GLY A 5 4.04 -12.16 0.67
C GLY A 5 2.68 -12.77 1.06
N MET A 6 2.14 -13.69 0.24
CA MET A 6 0.86 -14.37 0.52
C MET A 6 0.95 -15.42 1.62
N ILE A 7 2.16 -15.80 2.04
CA ILE A 7 2.37 -16.77 3.14
C ILE A 7 2.21 -16.03 4.46
N ARG A 8 1.13 -16.32 5.19
CA ARG A 8 0.85 -15.68 6.48
C ARG A 8 1.86 -16.10 7.56
N PRO A 9 2.09 -15.25 8.58
CA PRO A 9 2.86 -15.64 9.76
C PRO A 9 2.39 -16.99 10.33
N LEU A 10 3.34 -17.78 10.83
CA LEU A 10 3.08 -19.09 11.47
C LEU A 10 2.41 -20.14 10.56
N THR A 11 2.47 -19.99 9.24
CA THR A 11 1.97 -21.02 8.30
C THR A 11 2.70 -22.36 8.51
N PRO A 12 2.00 -23.47 8.82
CA PRO A 12 2.65 -24.73 9.22
C PRO A 12 3.24 -25.52 8.05
N PHE A 13 2.68 -25.40 6.84
CA PHE A 13 3.08 -26.19 5.69
C PHE A 13 3.35 -25.32 4.46
N LEU A 14 4.61 -25.29 3.99
CA LEU A 14 5.02 -24.50 2.83
C LEU A 14 4.95 -25.26 1.49
N ARG A 15 4.77 -26.59 1.53
CA ARG A 15 4.83 -27.47 0.35
C ARG A 15 3.93 -27.02 -0.81
N GLY A 16 2.72 -26.54 -0.50
CA GLY A 16 1.79 -26.07 -1.53
C GLY A 16 2.28 -24.84 -2.30
N TYR A 17 2.99 -23.93 -1.63
CA TYR A 17 3.58 -22.74 -2.25
C TYR A 17 4.80 -23.09 -3.11
N VAL A 18 5.60 -24.06 -2.65
CA VAL A 18 6.74 -24.58 -3.42
C VAL A 18 6.26 -25.30 -4.69
N LYS A 19 5.26 -26.19 -4.57
CA LYS A 19 4.70 -26.92 -5.71
C LYS A 19 4.12 -25.99 -6.77
N ARG A 20 3.52 -24.86 -6.36
CA ARG A 20 3.00 -23.82 -7.26
C ARG A 20 4.08 -22.89 -7.82
N GLY A 21 5.33 -23.04 -7.41
CA GLY A 21 6.45 -22.20 -7.85
C GLY A 21 6.49 -20.82 -7.21
N TYR A 22 5.54 -20.47 -6.34
CA TYR A 22 5.48 -19.19 -5.64
C TYR A 22 6.66 -18.99 -4.68
N LEU A 23 7.04 -20.07 -3.98
CA LEU A 23 8.15 -20.09 -3.05
C LEU A 23 9.28 -20.96 -3.61
N LYS A 24 10.49 -20.41 -3.70
CA LYS A 24 11.70 -21.18 -3.99
C LYS A 24 12.43 -21.46 -2.67
N LEU A 25 12.94 -22.68 -2.52
CA LEU A 25 13.68 -23.12 -1.34
C LEU A 25 15.01 -23.73 -1.78
N ALA A 26 16.05 -23.54 -0.98
CA ALA A 26 17.32 -24.25 -1.11
C ALA A 26 18.02 -24.38 0.25
N ASP A 27 18.87 -25.39 0.39
CA ASP A 27 19.63 -25.63 1.63
C ASP A 27 20.92 -24.80 1.72
N SER A 28 21.27 -24.08 0.65
CA SER A 28 22.41 -23.16 0.60
C SER A 28 22.07 -21.90 -0.21
N ILE A 29 22.80 -20.80 0.05
CA ILE A 29 22.68 -19.56 -0.73
C ILE A 29 23.01 -19.78 -2.19
N GLU A 30 24.06 -20.55 -2.48
CA GLU A 30 24.48 -20.89 -3.83
C GLU A 30 23.39 -21.70 -4.57
N GLY A 31 22.76 -22.66 -3.88
CA GLY A 31 21.63 -23.41 -4.41
C GLY A 31 20.40 -22.54 -4.66
N LEU A 32 20.15 -21.56 -3.79
CA LEU A 32 19.06 -20.60 -3.97
C LEU A 32 19.32 -19.72 -5.19
N ALA A 33 20.54 -19.18 -5.33
CA ALA A 33 20.95 -18.33 -6.43
C ALA A 33 20.72 -19.02 -7.79
N ARG A 34 21.18 -20.27 -7.91
CA ARG A 34 20.89 -21.11 -9.11
C ARG A 34 19.40 -21.29 -9.35
N THR A 35 18.63 -21.53 -8.30
CA THR A 35 17.18 -21.77 -8.40
C THR A 35 16.41 -20.54 -8.89
N ILE A 36 16.88 -19.33 -8.54
CA ILE A 36 16.23 -18.07 -8.92
C ILE A 36 16.90 -17.37 -10.12
N GLY A 37 18.01 -17.91 -10.63
CA GLY A 37 18.70 -17.40 -11.82
C GLY A 37 19.48 -16.10 -11.61
N VAL A 38 20.09 -15.93 -10.43
CA VAL A 38 20.95 -14.76 -10.12
C VAL A 38 22.39 -15.19 -9.87
N ASP A 39 23.31 -14.22 -9.88
CA ASP A 39 24.72 -14.45 -9.54
C ASP A 39 24.88 -14.96 -8.10
N ALA A 40 25.58 -16.08 -7.95
CA ALA A 40 25.73 -16.77 -6.66
C ALA A 40 26.70 -16.04 -5.73
N GLU A 41 27.78 -15.49 -6.27
CA GLU A 41 28.77 -14.75 -5.47
C GLU A 41 28.19 -13.42 -4.99
N GLY A 42 27.56 -12.67 -5.90
CA GLY A 42 26.86 -11.42 -5.57
C GLY A 42 25.74 -11.61 -4.55
N LEU A 43 24.96 -12.69 -4.62
CA LEU A 43 23.95 -12.99 -3.59
C LEU A 43 24.60 -13.31 -2.24
N ALA A 44 25.68 -14.09 -2.23
CA ALA A 44 26.38 -14.44 -1.00
C ALA A 44 26.96 -13.21 -0.29
N GLU A 45 27.63 -12.32 -1.03
CA GLU A 45 28.16 -11.07 -0.47
C GLU A 45 27.05 -10.11 -0.01
N THR A 46 25.93 -10.04 -0.74
CA THR A 46 24.76 -9.25 -0.31
C THR A 46 24.22 -9.74 1.04
N ILE A 47 24.06 -11.06 1.21
CA ILE A 47 23.56 -11.64 2.46
C ILE A 47 24.55 -11.46 3.60
N LYS A 48 25.85 -11.57 3.32
CA LYS A 48 26.91 -11.32 4.29
C LYS A 48 26.90 -9.86 4.78
N ALA A 49 26.78 -8.88 3.87
CA ALA A 49 26.64 -7.48 4.22
C ALA A 49 25.37 -7.21 5.05
N HIS A 50 24.22 -7.74 4.62
CA HIS A 50 22.96 -7.64 5.38
C HIS A 50 23.06 -8.24 6.78
N ASN A 51 23.75 -9.38 6.94
CA ASN A 51 23.97 -9.99 8.24
C ASN A 51 24.85 -9.13 9.16
N GLU A 52 25.81 -8.40 8.61
CA GLU A 52 26.59 -7.42 9.36
C GLU A 52 25.73 -6.21 9.79
N PHE A 53 24.83 -5.74 8.92
CA PHE A 53 23.84 -4.71 9.28
C PHE A 53 22.88 -5.20 10.37
N ALA A 54 22.43 -6.44 10.31
CA ALA A 54 21.62 -7.05 11.36
C ALA A 54 22.37 -7.14 12.70
N ARG A 55 23.68 -7.41 12.66
CA ARG A 55 24.53 -7.47 13.86
C ARG A 55 24.73 -6.10 14.49
N THR A 56 25.01 -5.08 13.69
CA THR A 56 25.27 -3.70 14.17
C THR A 56 24.00 -2.90 14.45
N GLY A 57 22.90 -3.24 13.77
CA GLY A 57 21.66 -2.47 13.76
C GLY A 57 21.62 -1.35 12.74
N VAL A 58 22.65 -1.19 11.91
CA VAL A 58 22.78 -0.08 10.96
C VAL A 58 22.94 -0.64 9.56
N ASP A 59 21.99 -0.33 8.69
CA ASP A 59 22.11 -0.56 7.25
C ASP A 59 22.84 0.63 6.63
N ALA A 60 24.15 0.53 6.54
CA ALA A 60 25.01 1.59 6.03
C ALA A 60 24.83 1.86 4.52
N GLN A 61 24.07 1.02 3.80
CA GLN A 61 23.90 1.14 2.36
C GLN A 61 22.60 1.86 1.99
N PHE A 62 21.49 1.56 2.68
CA PHE A 62 20.18 2.10 2.35
C PHE A 62 19.43 2.75 3.52
N GLY A 63 19.98 2.72 4.74
CA GLY A 63 19.36 3.36 5.91
C GLY A 63 18.09 2.67 6.42
N LYS A 64 17.91 1.37 6.12
CA LYS A 64 16.72 0.61 6.53
C LYS A 64 16.54 0.60 8.06
N GLY A 65 15.38 1.03 8.52
CA GLY A 65 15.03 1.06 9.95
C GLY A 65 15.53 2.29 10.72
N GLU A 66 16.00 3.33 10.01
CA GLU A 66 16.41 4.61 10.61
C GLU A 66 15.24 5.56 10.88
N ASN A 67 14.10 5.37 10.20
CA ASN A 67 12.92 6.21 10.34
C ASN A 67 11.76 5.49 11.07
N ALA A 68 10.79 6.26 11.58
CA ALA A 68 9.66 5.73 12.34
C ALA A 68 8.73 4.84 11.50
N TYR A 69 8.61 5.11 10.20
CA TYR A 69 7.75 4.35 9.29
C TYR A 69 8.27 2.92 9.13
N ASP A 70 9.56 2.76 8.81
CA ASP A 70 10.23 1.45 8.71
C ASP A 70 10.09 0.66 10.01
N ARG A 71 10.37 1.32 11.14
CA ARG A 71 10.37 0.70 12.47
C ARG A 71 8.98 0.25 12.90
N ALA A 72 7.92 0.95 12.48
CA ALA A 72 6.54 0.55 12.70
C ALA A 72 6.18 -0.77 11.98
N CYS A 73 6.87 -1.09 10.87
CA CYS A 73 6.71 -2.35 10.14
C CYS A 73 7.64 -3.47 10.61
N GLY A 74 8.60 -3.18 11.50
CA GLY A 74 9.57 -4.15 12.02
C GLY A 74 9.04 -4.99 13.20
N ASP A 75 9.85 -5.95 13.64
CA ASP A 75 9.58 -6.67 14.89
C ASP A 75 10.16 -5.91 16.07
N GLY A 76 9.32 -5.20 16.84
CA GLY A 76 9.75 -4.43 18.00
C GLY A 76 10.41 -5.24 19.13
N THR A 77 10.29 -6.59 19.10
CA THR A 77 11.00 -7.48 20.04
C THR A 77 12.42 -7.83 19.58
N HIS A 78 12.77 -7.49 18.35
CA HIS A 78 14.09 -7.72 17.77
C HIS A 78 14.97 -6.46 17.92
N LEU A 79 16.15 -6.65 18.50
CA LEU A 79 17.14 -5.61 18.77
C LEU A 79 18.46 -5.96 18.07
N PRO A 80 19.32 -4.97 17.78
CA PRO A 80 19.19 -3.53 18.09
C PRO A 80 18.27 -2.74 17.14
N ASN A 81 17.96 -3.27 15.96
CA ASN A 81 17.09 -2.63 14.97
C ASN A 81 15.95 -3.58 14.55
N PRO A 82 14.67 -3.24 14.75
CA PRO A 82 13.52 -4.12 14.51
C PRO A 82 13.34 -4.53 13.04
N CYS A 83 13.99 -3.84 12.11
CA CYS A 83 13.88 -4.07 10.66
C CYS A 83 15.01 -4.95 10.09
N LEU A 84 16.05 -5.25 10.88
CA LEU A 84 17.27 -5.92 10.42
C LEU A 84 17.49 -7.26 11.14
N GLY A 85 16.84 -8.31 10.64
CA GLY A 85 17.03 -9.69 11.09
C GLY A 85 18.10 -10.43 10.29
N PRO A 86 18.91 -11.30 10.91
CA PRO A 86 19.93 -12.08 10.20
C PRO A 86 19.31 -13.18 9.33
N ILE A 87 19.95 -13.45 8.19
CA ILE A 87 19.65 -14.51 7.21
C ILE A 87 20.79 -15.53 7.26
N GLN A 88 20.66 -16.55 8.10
CA GLN A 88 21.76 -17.50 8.40
C GLN A 88 21.33 -18.97 8.41
N ARG A 89 20.04 -19.25 8.55
CA ARG A 89 19.53 -20.61 8.76
C ARG A 89 18.79 -21.09 7.52
N ALA A 90 19.25 -22.20 6.97
CA ALA A 90 18.54 -22.96 5.96
C ALA A 90 17.24 -23.57 6.54
N PRO A 91 16.25 -23.89 5.68
CA PRO A 91 16.23 -23.65 4.24
C PRO A 91 16.07 -22.16 3.92
N PHE A 92 16.85 -21.67 2.97
CA PHE A 92 16.74 -20.30 2.46
C PHE A 92 15.57 -20.21 1.49
N CYS A 93 14.86 -19.09 1.53
CA CYS A 93 13.65 -18.90 0.75
C CYS A 93 13.72 -17.65 -0.12
N ALA A 94 13.07 -17.71 -1.29
CA ALA A 94 12.89 -16.58 -2.17
C ALA A 94 11.48 -16.57 -2.76
N VAL A 95 10.93 -15.36 -2.92
CA VAL A 95 9.66 -15.09 -3.60
C VAL A 95 9.94 -13.96 -4.58
N ALA A 96 9.46 -14.10 -5.82
CA ALA A 96 9.57 -13.03 -6.80
C ALA A 96 8.62 -11.89 -6.43
N VAL A 97 9.15 -10.67 -6.38
CA VAL A 97 8.37 -9.44 -6.17
C VAL A 97 8.30 -8.71 -7.51
N LEU A 98 7.08 -8.52 -8.01
CA LEU A 98 6.81 -7.84 -9.27
C LEU A 98 6.11 -6.51 -8.99
N PRO A 99 6.50 -5.40 -9.64
CA PRO A 99 5.75 -4.15 -9.57
C PRO A 99 4.29 -4.39 -9.97
N THR A 100 3.37 -4.00 -9.09
CA THR A 100 1.93 -4.12 -9.34
C THR A 100 1.30 -2.76 -9.05
N PRO A 101 0.57 -2.15 -10.00
CA PRO A 101 -0.08 -0.87 -9.76
C PRO A 101 -1.17 -1.03 -8.69
N LEU A 102 -1.22 -0.09 -7.74
CA LEU A 102 -2.26 -0.06 -6.71
C LEU A 102 -3.54 0.63 -7.22
N GLY A 103 -3.37 1.64 -8.07
CA GLY A 103 -4.44 2.46 -8.64
C GLY A 103 -3.88 3.43 -9.68
N THR A 104 -4.75 4.26 -10.26
CA THR A 104 -4.38 5.32 -11.20
C THR A 104 -4.61 6.68 -10.57
N SER A 105 -3.70 7.61 -10.81
CA SER A 105 -3.82 9.00 -10.31
C SER A 105 -4.35 9.97 -11.36
N LEU A 106 -4.37 9.53 -12.63
CA LEU A 106 -5.01 10.27 -13.71
C LEU A 106 -6.47 9.86 -13.81
N GLY A 107 -7.33 10.85 -14.01
CA GLY A 107 -8.78 10.68 -14.16
C GLY A 107 -9.41 11.95 -14.70
N LEU A 108 -10.72 12.08 -14.52
CA LEU A 108 -11.52 13.23 -14.91
C LEU A 108 -11.16 14.44 -14.04
N LEU A 109 -10.89 15.59 -14.65
CA LEU A 109 -10.74 16.83 -13.91
C LEU A 109 -12.07 17.22 -13.28
N THR A 110 -12.02 17.58 -12.00
CA THR A 110 -13.19 18.05 -11.26
C THR A 110 -12.92 19.37 -10.57
N ASP A 111 -13.98 20.13 -10.30
CA ASP A 111 -13.90 21.27 -9.40
C ASP A 111 -13.94 20.85 -7.91
N ALA A 112 -14.03 21.85 -7.02
CA ALA A 112 -14.13 21.65 -5.57
C ALA A 112 -15.45 20.99 -5.12
N HIS A 113 -16.45 20.90 -6.00
CA HIS A 113 -17.73 20.23 -5.77
C HIS A 113 -17.77 18.82 -6.39
N ALA A 114 -16.62 18.33 -6.86
CA ALA A 114 -16.47 17.06 -7.56
C ALA A 114 -17.24 17.00 -8.90
N GLN A 115 -17.64 18.14 -9.48
CA GLN A 115 -18.26 18.18 -10.81
C GLN A 115 -17.20 18.01 -11.90
N VAL A 116 -17.46 17.16 -12.88
CA VAL A 116 -16.54 16.93 -14.00
C VAL A 116 -16.47 18.18 -14.88
N LEU A 117 -15.25 18.55 -15.28
CA LEU A 117 -14.98 19.71 -16.12
C LEU A 117 -14.90 19.33 -17.60
N ASP A 118 -15.46 20.18 -18.46
CA ASP A 118 -15.26 20.12 -19.91
C ASP A 118 -13.84 20.62 -20.30
N ARG A 119 -13.53 20.56 -21.60
CA ARG A 119 -12.23 21.01 -22.13
C ARG A 119 -11.94 22.50 -21.94
N SER A 120 -12.97 23.30 -21.66
CA SER A 120 -12.86 24.73 -21.36
C SER A 120 -12.80 25.01 -19.86
N GLY A 121 -12.76 23.97 -19.02
CA GLY A 121 -12.74 24.09 -17.56
C GLY A 121 -14.10 24.40 -16.94
N ARG A 122 -15.21 24.21 -17.66
CA ARG A 122 -16.56 24.49 -17.13
C ARG A 122 -17.19 23.20 -16.57
N PRO A 123 -17.88 23.26 -15.43
CA PRO A 123 -18.59 22.11 -14.90
C PRO A 123 -19.68 21.59 -15.85
N ILE A 124 -19.74 20.27 -16.01
CA ILE A 124 -20.79 19.58 -16.75
C ILE A 124 -21.94 19.29 -15.78
N SER A 125 -23.09 19.93 -16.01
CA SER A 125 -24.25 19.82 -15.13
C SER A 125 -24.68 18.36 -14.95
N GLY A 126 -24.80 17.94 -13.69
CA GLY A 126 -25.26 16.60 -13.31
C GLY A 126 -24.20 15.50 -13.37
N LEU A 127 -22.96 15.80 -13.78
CA LEU A 127 -21.87 14.83 -13.88
C LEU A 127 -20.81 15.06 -12.80
N TYR A 128 -20.53 14.01 -12.02
CA TYR A 128 -19.58 14.02 -10.92
C TYR A 128 -18.61 12.86 -11.02
N ALA A 129 -17.40 13.02 -10.47
CA ALA A 129 -16.42 11.95 -10.34
C ALA A 129 -15.75 12.02 -8.96
N CYS A 130 -15.44 10.86 -8.38
CA CYS A 130 -14.70 10.74 -7.14
C CYS A 130 -13.88 9.44 -7.12
N GLY A 131 -12.91 9.33 -6.21
CA GLY A 131 -12.02 8.17 -6.16
C GLY A 131 -11.17 8.08 -7.42
N ASN A 132 -10.97 6.86 -7.93
CA ASN A 132 -10.02 6.62 -9.03
C ASN A 132 -10.49 7.13 -10.41
N ASP A 133 -11.79 7.44 -10.54
CA ASP A 133 -12.31 8.09 -11.76
C ASP A 133 -11.96 9.58 -11.78
N GLN A 134 -11.70 10.19 -10.63
CA GLN A 134 -11.30 11.59 -10.49
C GLN A 134 -9.78 11.72 -10.64
N HIS A 135 -9.34 12.81 -11.29
CA HIS A 135 -7.93 13.19 -11.26
C HIS A 135 -7.49 13.43 -9.82
N SER A 136 -6.48 12.69 -9.37
CA SER A 136 -6.08 12.69 -7.97
C SER A 136 -5.66 14.08 -7.50
N ALA A 137 -6.27 14.54 -6.40
CA ALA A 137 -5.93 15.82 -5.78
C ALA A 137 -4.49 15.88 -5.23
N VAL A 138 -3.83 14.71 -5.09
CA VAL A 138 -2.43 14.60 -4.63
C VAL A 138 -1.46 14.27 -5.77
N GLY A 139 -1.89 14.38 -7.03
CA GLY A 139 -0.98 14.48 -8.18
C GLY A 139 -0.10 13.25 -8.46
N GLY A 140 -0.47 12.06 -7.98
CA GLY A 140 0.33 10.85 -8.13
C GLY A 140 1.10 10.43 -6.88
N GLU A 141 1.16 11.29 -5.88
CA GLU A 141 1.81 10.98 -4.61
C GLU A 141 0.94 10.08 -3.73
N TYR A 142 1.59 9.28 -2.90
CA TYR A 142 0.93 8.44 -1.90
C TYR A 142 1.25 8.98 -0.49
N PRO A 143 0.50 9.99 0.01
CA PRO A 143 0.86 10.69 1.24
C PRO A 143 0.74 9.82 2.50
N GLY A 144 0.00 8.70 2.42
CA GLY A 144 -0.14 7.78 3.53
C GLY A 144 -1.16 6.69 3.27
N ALA A 145 -1.14 5.66 4.12
CA ALA A 145 -2.11 4.57 4.06
C ALA A 145 -3.54 5.11 4.17
N GLY A 146 -4.40 4.71 3.24
CA GLY A 146 -5.81 5.09 3.21
C GLY A 146 -6.11 6.43 2.51
N ALA A 147 -5.10 7.13 1.99
CA ALA A 147 -5.30 8.41 1.29
C ALA A 147 -6.32 8.29 0.14
N GLU A 148 -6.23 7.25 -0.68
CA GLU A 148 -7.13 7.02 -1.82
C GLU A 148 -8.59 6.81 -1.38
N LEU A 149 -8.81 5.96 -0.37
CA LEU A 149 -10.15 5.73 0.20
C LEU A 149 -10.68 6.99 0.88
N GLY A 150 -9.85 7.71 1.62
CA GLY A 150 -10.21 8.96 2.28
C GLY A 150 -10.66 10.02 1.27
N LEU A 151 -9.90 10.21 0.19
CA LEU A 151 -10.25 11.11 -0.90
C LEU A 151 -11.56 10.68 -1.57
N ALA A 152 -11.73 9.38 -1.87
CA ALA A 152 -12.96 8.87 -2.46
C ALA A 152 -14.19 9.14 -1.57
N MET A 153 -14.09 8.88 -0.26
CA MET A 153 -15.17 9.14 0.69
C MET A 153 -15.51 10.63 0.81
N VAL A 154 -14.49 11.48 0.90
CA VAL A 154 -14.67 12.94 1.01
C VAL A 154 -15.30 13.51 -0.25
N PHE A 155 -14.75 13.23 -1.43
CA PHE A 155 -15.30 13.75 -2.68
C PHE A 155 -16.65 13.12 -3.04
N GLY A 156 -16.89 11.86 -2.68
CA GLY A 156 -18.22 11.25 -2.81
C GLY A 156 -19.27 11.96 -1.94
N TYR A 157 -18.91 12.32 -0.71
CA TYR A 157 -19.77 13.12 0.17
C TYR A 157 -20.00 14.53 -0.39
N VAL A 158 -18.96 15.21 -0.85
CA VAL A 158 -19.05 16.54 -1.47
C VAL A 158 -19.94 16.51 -2.71
N ALA A 159 -19.77 15.53 -3.60
CA ALA A 159 -20.59 15.34 -4.79
C ALA A 159 -22.07 15.19 -4.41
N ALA A 160 -22.38 14.33 -3.43
CA ALA A 160 -23.74 14.08 -2.98
C ALA A 160 -24.40 15.32 -2.36
N ARG A 161 -23.65 16.09 -1.56
CA ARG A 161 -24.14 17.36 -0.99
C ARG A 161 -24.48 18.37 -2.07
N HIS A 162 -23.56 18.57 -3.01
CA HIS A 162 -23.74 19.52 -4.10
C HIS A 162 -24.92 19.12 -4.99
N ALA A 163 -25.01 17.84 -5.38
CA ALA A 163 -26.12 17.31 -6.17
C ALA A 163 -27.48 17.45 -5.47
N ALA A 164 -27.52 17.34 -4.13
CA ALA A 164 -28.73 17.52 -3.34
C ALA A 164 -29.07 18.99 -3.04
N GLY A 165 -28.28 19.95 -3.51
CA GLY A 165 -28.41 21.37 -3.15
C GLY A 165 -28.21 21.63 -1.66
N ALA A 166 -27.49 20.76 -0.95
CA ALA A 166 -27.29 20.88 0.50
C ALA A 166 -26.41 22.07 0.91
N ASP A 167 -25.68 22.63 -0.04
CA ASP A 167 -24.84 23.81 0.12
C ASP A 167 -25.49 25.07 -0.50
N ASP A 168 -26.76 24.97 -0.95
CA ASP A 168 -27.54 26.12 -1.40
C ASP A 168 -27.91 26.99 -0.18
N PRO A 169 -27.44 28.25 -0.09
CA PRO A 169 -27.76 29.14 1.03
C PRO A 169 -29.26 29.45 1.13
N ALA A 170 -30.05 29.22 0.07
CA ALA A 170 -31.50 29.37 0.08
C ALA A 170 -32.24 28.15 0.65
N ARG A 171 -31.56 27.02 0.89
CA ARG A 171 -32.20 25.80 1.40
C ARG A 171 -32.36 25.89 2.93
N PRO A 172 -33.59 25.80 3.48
CA PRO A 172 -33.77 25.81 4.92
C PRO A 172 -33.11 24.58 5.56
N ALA A 173 -32.33 24.79 6.63
CA ALA A 173 -31.75 23.71 7.43
C ALA A 173 -32.88 22.99 8.19
N VAL A 174 -33.44 21.94 7.61
CA VAL A 174 -34.42 21.10 8.30
C VAL A 174 -33.67 20.16 9.25
N ILE A 175 -33.74 20.45 10.56
CA ILE A 175 -33.33 19.54 11.63
C ILE A 175 -34.62 19.04 12.30
N GLY A 176 -35.07 17.83 11.97
CA GLY A 176 -36.22 17.20 12.63
C GLY A 176 -36.76 15.99 11.90
N VAL A 177 -36.98 14.90 12.64
CA VAL A 177 -37.69 13.70 12.17
C VAL A 177 -39.17 14.07 12.01
N GLN A 178 -39.72 14.00 10.80
CA GLN A 178 -41.17 14.10 10.61
C GLN A 178 -41.83 12.88 11.27
N GLY A 179 -42.43 13.12 12.44
CA GLY A 179 -43.25 12.14 13.13
C GLY A 179 -44.38 11.66 12.21
N ALA A 180 -44.52 10.35 12.10
CA ALA A 180 -45.63 9.73 11.42
C ALA A 180 -46.96 10.14 12.08
N GLN A 181 -47.73 10.99 11.40
CA GLN A 181 -49.17 11.07 11.66
C GLN A 181 -49.87 10.08 10.73
N ALA A 182 -50.19 8.91 11.28
CA ALA A 182 -51.23 8.03 10.73
C ALA A 182 -52.55 8.38 11.43
N ARG A 183 -53.61 8.45 10.62
CA ARG A 183 -55.01 8.60 11.03
C ARG A 183 -55.51 7.40 11.82
#